data_AF-A0A7X1XUF9-F1
#
_entry.id   AF-A0A7X1XUF9-F1
#
_cell.length_a   1.000
_cell.length_b   1.000
_cell.length_c   1.000
_cell.angle_alpha   90.00
_cell.angle_beta   90.00
_cell.angle_gamma   90.00
#
_symmetry.space_group_name_H-M   'P 1'
#
loop_
_entity.id
_entity.type
_entity.pdbx_description
1 polymer ?
#
loop_
_entity_poly.entity_id
_entity_poly.type
_entity_poly.pdbx_seq_one_letter_code
_entity_poly.pdbx_strand_id
1 'polypeptide(L)'
;MSNIKIKTDFETQAKLAGLAKENANAYVLLMYLCMHSEAAKRTDVKITQFIAYVTPHEMAEYIGKSEETVRRALIVLKKRDLINCDIHLKGSENNPLVYIIEAKINRY
;
A
#
# COMPACT_ATOMS: atom_id res chain seq x y z
N MET A 1 -25.00 -9.54 -9.86
CA MET A 1 -23.76 -10.29 -9.56
C MET A 1 -23.00 -9.49 -8.53
N SER A 2 -22.79 -10.08 -7.36
CA SER A 2 -22.46 -9.41 -6.09
C SER A 2 -20.95 -9.28 -5.90
N ASN A 3 -20.48 -8.11 -5.49
CA ASN A 3 -19.06 -7.78 -5.41
C ASN A 3 -18.29 -8.50 -4.28
N ILE A 4 -17.11 -8.98 -4.66
CA ILE A 4 -15.82 -9.32 -4.03
C ILE A 4 -15.72 -9.50 -2.50
N LYS A 5 -15.19 -10.67 -2.09
CA LYS A 5 -14.76 -11.03 -0.73
C LYS A 5 -13.24 -10.83 -0.56
N ILE A 6 -12.81 -10.36 0.61
CA ILE A 6 -11.45 -10.55 1.12
C ILE A 6 -11.24 -12.06 1.23
N LYS A 7 -10.23 -12.64 0.56
CA LYS A 7 -9.96 -14.08 0.70
C LYS A 7 -9.49 -14.35 2.14
N THR A 8 -10.35 -14.97 2.91
CA THR A 8 -10.07 -15.47 4.27
C THR A 8 -9.34 -16.82 4.17
N ASP A 9 -8.28 -16.89 3.38
CA ASP A 9 -7.42 -18.07 3.37
C ASP A 9 -6.36 -17.95 4.46
N PHE A 10 -6.02 -19.08 5.08
CA PHE A 10 -5.13 -19.12 6.24
C PHE A 10 -3.72 -18.61 5.93
N GLU A 11 -3.26 -18.73 4.69
CA GLU A 11 -1.91 -18.34 4.30
C GLU A 11 -1.79 -16.82 4.23
N THR A 12 -2.74 -16.14 3.60
CA THR A 12 -2.81 -14.69 3.54
C THR A 12 -3.00 -14.10 4.94
N GLN A 13 -3.89 -14.69 5.75
CA GLN A 13 -4.09 -14.27 7.14
C GLN A 13 -2.81 -14.44 7.98
N ALA A 14 -2.09 -15.55 7.84
CA ALA A 14 -0.83 -15.77 8.54
C ALA A 14 0.27 -14.79 8.10
N LYS A 15 0.38 -14.48 6.81
CA LYS A 15 1.33 -13.48 6.29
C LYS A 15 1.03 -12.08 6.83
N LEU A 16 -0.24 -11.68 6.86
CA LEU A 16 -0.68 -10.40 7.42
C LEU A 16 -0.49 -10.33 8.94
N ALA A 17 -0.80 -11.40 9.68
CA ALA A 17 -0.54 -11.49 11.11
C ALA A 17 0.95 -11.42 11.43
N GLY A 18 1.78 -12.09 10.62
CA GLY A 18 3.24 -12.03 10.70
C GLY A 18 3.78 -10.63 10.43
N LEU A 19 3.21 -9.91 9.46
CA LEU A 19 3.55 -8.51 9.19
C LEU A 19 3.18 -7.61 10.37
N ALA A 20 1.97 -7.75 10.92
CA ALA A 20 1.53 -6.95 12.07
C ALA A 20 2.41 -7.17 13.31
N LYS A 21 2.86 -8.41 13.54
CA LYS A 21 3.78 -8.76 14.63
C LYS A 21 5.19 -8.19 14.42
N GLU A 22 5.70 -8.19 13.19
CA GLU A 22 7.02 -7.66 12.85
C GLU A 22 7.02 -6.12 12.88
N ASN A 23 6.02 -5.50 12.25
CA ASN A 23 5.94 -4.05 12.11
C ASN A 23 4.48 -3.60 11.94
N ALA A 24 3.87 -3.18 13.04
CA ALA A 24 2.50 -2.69 13.06
C ALA A 24 2.29 -1.48 12.13
N ASN A 25 3.28 -0.59 11.98
CA ASN A 25 3.18 0.56 11.09
C ASN A 25 3.15 0.11 9.61
N ALA A 26 3.93 -0.91 9.24
CA ALA A 26 3.88 -1.50 7.90
C ALA A 26 2.53 -2.14 7.60
N TYR A 27 1.95 -2.84 8.58
CA TYR A 27 0.59 -3.38 8.45
C TYR A 27 -0.46 -2.28 8.24
N VAL A 28 -0.46 -1.24 9.09
CA VAL A 28 -1.42 -0.13 8.99
C VAL A 28 -1.22 0.62 7.67
N LEU A 29 0.03 0.84 7.25
CA LEU A 29 0.34 1.49 5.98
C LEU A 29 -0.14 0.67 4.79
N LEU A 30 -0.01 -0.66 4.83
CA LEU A 30 -0.55 -1.54 3.80
C LEU A 30 -2.08 -1.44 3.72
N MET A 31 -2.77 -1.39 4.86
CA MET A 31 -4.23 -1.22 4.88
C MET A 31 -4.64 0.13 4.30
N TYR A 32 -3.94 1.20 4.68
CA TYR A 32 -4.12 2.53 4.10
C TYR A 32 -3.99 2.50 2.58
N LEU A 33 -2.89 1.95 2.06
CA LEU A 33 -2.63 1.86 0.64
C LEU A 33 -3.70 1.06 -0.10
N CYS A 34 -4.23 -0.02 0.49
CA CYS A 34 -5.31 -0.80 -0.11
C CYS A 34 -6.68 -0.11 -0.07
N MET A 35 -6.91 0.77 0.90
CA MET A 35 -8.13 1.60 0.95
C MET A 35 -8.02 2.79 0.00
N HIS A 36 -6.81 3.34 -0.14
CA HIS A 36 -6.55 4.53 -0.93
C HIS A 36 -6.25 4.21 -2.39
N SER A 37 -5.77 3.00 -2.68
CA SER A 37 -5.55 2.50 -4.02
C SER A 37 -6.84 2.60 -4.79
N GLU A 38 -6.75 3.24 -5.94
CA GLU A 38 -7.88 3.37 -6.82
C GLU A 38 -8.36 1.95 -7.20
N ALA A 39 -9.57 1.60 -6.77
CA ALA A 39 -10.50 1.08 -7.75
C ALA A 39 -10.63 2.17 -8.83
N ALA A 40 -9.68 2.21 -9.77
CA ALA A 40 -9.59 3.25 -10.79
C ALA A 40 -10.72 3.03 -11.80
N LYS A 41 -11.96 3.29 -11.38
CA LYS A 41 -13.15 3.68 -12.15
C LYS A 41 -13.33 3.02 -13.53
N ARG A 42 -12.81 1.81 -13.74
CA ARG A 42 -12.86 1.06 -14.99
C ARG A 42 -13.47 -0.28 -14.69
N THR A 43 -14.77 -0.34 -14.90
CA THR A 43 -15.58 -1.57 -14.86
C THR A 43 -15.18 -2.58 -15.94
N ASP A 44 -14.34 -2.18 -16.91
CA ASP A 44 -14.01 -2.97 -18.10
C ASP A 44 -12.69 -3.74 -18.03
N VAL A 45 -11.87 -3.56 -17.00
CA VAL A 45 -10.58 -4.25 -16.89
C VAL A 45 -10.51 -4.96 -15.55
N LYS A 46 -10.22 -6.26 -15.56
CA LYS A 46 -9.86 -7.04 -14.38
C LYS A 46 -8.52 -6.54 -13.84
N ILE A 47 -8.50 -5.36 -13.25
CA ILE A 47 -7.28 -4.78 -12.68
C ILE A 47 -7.01 -5.51 -11.36
N THR A 48 -6.00 -6.38 -11.40
CA THR A 48 -5.44 -7.12 -10.25
C THR A 48 -4.40 -6.31 -9.46
N GLN A 49 -4.19 -5.04 -9.83
CA GLN A 49 -3.11 -4.18 -9.31
C GLN A 49 -3.69 -2.89 -8.71
N PHE A 50 -3.39 -2.66 -7.43
CA PHE A 50 -3.89 -1.53 -6.68
C PHE A 50 -2.87 -0.40 -6.70
N ILE A 51 -3.08 0.61 -7.54
CA ILE A 51 -2.17 1.75 -7.66
C ILE A 51 -2.66 2.88 -6.75
N ALA A 52 -1.79 3.34 -5.84
CA ALA A 52 -2.00 4.51 -4.99
C ALA A 52 -0.96 5.59 -5.34
N TYR A 53 -1.41 6.83 -5.44
CA TYR A 53 -0.56 8.01 -5.61
C TYR A 53 -0.58 8.77 -4.28
N VAL A 54 0.49 8.64 -3.51
CA VAL A 54 0.56 9.21 -2.15
C VAL A 54 1.92 9.81 -1.87
N THR A 55 1.95 10.90 -1.13
CA THR A 55 3.20 11.50 -0.65
C THR A 55 3.61 10.86 0.69
N PRO A 56 4.92 10.89 1.06
CA PRO A 56 5.37 10.49 2.38
C PRO A 56 4.67 11.23 3.51
N HIS A 57 4.33 12.50 3.28
CA HIS A 57 3.63 13.34 4.23
C HIS A 57 2.23 12.82 4.52
N GLU A 58 1.42 12.57 3.48
CA GLU A 58 0.06 12.02 3.63
C GLU A 58 0.07 10.65 4.33
N MET A 59 1.03 9.79 3.97
CA MET A 59 1.22 8.50 4.64
C MET A 59 1.59 8.67 6.12
N ALA A 60 2.41 9.67 6.44
CA ALA A 60 2.89 9.95 7.79
C ALA A 60 1.76 10.52 8.68
N GLU A 61 0.98 11.46 8.14
CA GLU A 61 -0.22 11.98 8.78
C GLU A 61 -1.23 10.87 9.08
N TYR A 62 -1.47 9.98 8.10
CA TYR A 62 -2.43 8.88 8.28
C TYR A 62 -2.05 7.93 9.42
N ILE A 63 -0.78 7.51 9.50
CA ILE A 63 -0.33 6.60 10.56
C ILE A 63 0.02 7.33 11.87
N GLY A 64 -0.04 8.67 11.89
CA GLY A 64 0.35 9.51 13.03
C GLY A 64 1.82 9.34 13.43
N LYS A 65 2.73 9.21 12.46
CA LYS A 65 4.18 9.01 12.66
C LYS A 65 4.99 9.94 11.78
N SER A 66 6.32 9.84 11.86
CA SER A 66 7.24 10.57 10.98
C SER A 66 7.34 9.93 9.59
N GLU A 67 7.73 10.73 8.59
CA GLU A 67 8.05 10.24 7.25
C GLU A 67 9.18 9.19 7.24
N GLU A 68 10.11 9.27 8.19
CA GLU A 68 11.14 8.24 8.37
C GLU A 68 10.52 6.90 8.80
N THR A 69 9.47 6.94 9.63
CA THR A 69 8.72 5.73 9.99
C THR A 69 8.00 5.15 8.78
N VAL A 70 7.42 6.02 7.93
CA VAL A 70 6.81 5.61 6.65
C VAL A 70 7.86 4.95 5.74
N ARG A 71 9.04 5.57 5.57
CA ARG A 71 10.13 5.00 4.75
C ARG A 71 10.52 3.60 5.23
N ARG A 72 10.69 3.40 6.54
CA ARG A 72 11.00 2.09 7.12
C ARG A 72 9.88 1.08 6.90
N ALA A 73 8.62 1.49 7.07
CA ALA A 73 7.46 0.67 6.81
C ALA A 73 7.38 0.22 5.33
N LEU A 74 7.59 1.14 4.39
CA LEU A 74 7.65 0.83 2.95
C LEU A 74 8.77 -0.16 2.61
N ILE A 75 9.95 -0.04 3.24
CA ILE A 75 11.05 -1.01 3.06
C ILE A 75 10.61 -2.41 3.50
N VAL A 76 9.93 -2.54 4.65
CA VAL A 76 9.43 -3.84 5.13
C VAL A 76 8.41 -4.42 4.14
N LEU A 77 7.48 -3.60 3.64
CA LEU A 77 6.48 -4.04 2.66
C LEU A 77 7.12 -4.49 1.34
N LYS A 78 8.15 -3.77 0.86
CA LYS A 78 8.94 -4.16 -0.33
C LYS A 78 9.68 -5.48 -0.11
N LYS A 79 10.34 -5.65 1.04
CA LYS A 79 11.07 -6.89 1.38
C LYS A 79 10.17 -8.12 1.42
N ARG A 80 8.91 -7.95 1.81
CA ARG A 80 7.90 -9.02 1.84
C ARG A 80 7.16 -9.19 0.51
N ASP A 81 7.56 -8.48 -0.53
CA ASP A 81 6.92 -8.47 -1.86
C ASP A 81 5.42 -8.15 -1.80
N LEU A 82 5.00 -7.33 -0.83
CA LEU A 82 3.60 -6.93 -0.65
C LEU A 82 3.25 -5.67 -1.43
N ILE A 83 4.26 -4.88 -1.81
CA ILE A 83 4.11 -3.70 -2.67
C ILE A 83 5.26 -3.63 -3.68
N ASN A 84 5.00 -3.14 -4.88
CA ASN A 84 6.00 -2.38 -5.63
C ASN A 84 5.82 -0.90 -5.31
N CYS A 85 6.90 -0.15 -5.27
CA CYS A 85 6.80 1.28 -5.07
C CYS A 85 7.87 1.97 -5.89
N ASP A 86 7.39 2.73 -6.87
CA ASP A 86 8.16 3.59 -7.74
C ASP A 86 8.00 5.04 -7.27
N ILE A 87 9.09 5.80 -7.34
CA ILE A 87 9.09 7.22 -6.99
C ILE A 87 8.86 7.97 -8.29
N HIS A 88 7.70 8.59 -8.42
CA HIS A 88 7.40 9.40 -9.59
C HIS A 88 7.60 10.86 -9.20
N LEU A 89 8.60 11.48 -9.84
CA LEU A 89 9.15 12.83 -9.63
C LEU A 89 10.24 12.92 -8.55
N LYS A 90 11.48 13.21 -8.99
CA LYS A 90 12.43 14.01 -8.21
C LYS A 90 11.92 15.45 -8.26
N GLY A 91 11.41 15.96 -7.15
CA GLY A 91 10.81 17.30 -7.09
C GLY A 91 11.81 18.40 -7.47
N SER A 92 11.40 19.27 -8.39
CA SER A 92 11.74 20.70 -8.30
C SER A 92 10.99 21.32 -7.10
N GLU A 93 11.45 22.47 -6.61
CA GLU A 93 10.97 23.14 -5.37
C GLU A 93 9.44 23.29 -5.20
N ASN A 94 8.65 23.15 -6.27
CA ASN A 94 7.19 23.29 -6.29
C ASN A 94 6.39 21.98 -6.37
N ASN A 95 7.02 20.80 -6.47
CA ASN A 95 6.31 19.52 -6.62
C ASN A 95 6.74 18.52 -5.52
N PRO A 96 5.83 18.08 -4.63
CA PRO A 96 6.16 17.10 -3.60
C PRO A 96 6.54 15.75 -4.21
N LEU A 97 7.37 14.97 -3.51
CA LEU A 97 7.70 13.60 -3.90
C LEU A 97 6.44 12.73 -3.85
N VAL A 98 5.98 12.26 -5.01
CA VAL A 98 4.81 11.38 -5.11
C VAL A 98 5.28 9.94 -5.28
N TYR A 99 4.78 9.05 -4.43
CA TYR A 99 5.04 7.63 -4.51
C TYR A 99 3.90 7.00 -5.31
N ILE A 100 4.25 6.27 -6.35
CA ILE A 100 3.34 5.36 -7.04
C ILE A 100 3.55 4.00 -6.39
N ILE A 101 2.56 3.57 -5.63
CA ILE A 101 2.63 2.33 -4.88
C ILE A 101 1.63 1.36 -5.47
N GLU A 102 2.13 0.25 -5.98
CA GLU A 102 1.33 -0.88 -6.44
C GLU A 102 1.27 -1.92 -5.31
N ALA A 103 0.11 -2.10 -4.68
CA ALA A 103 -0.06 -3.14 -3.68
C ALA A 103 -0.33 -4.50 -4.35
N LYS A 104 0.52 -5.50 -4.05
CA LYS A 104 0.43 -6.88 -4.53
C LYS A 104 -0.42 -7.75 -3.61
N ILE A 105 -1.58 -7.24 -3.20
CA ILE A 105 -2.50 -8.06 -2.41
C ILE A 105 -3.37 -8.86 -3.37
N ASN A 106 -3.15 -10.18 -3.34
CA ASN A 106 -3.85 -11.11 -4.22
C ASN A 106 -5.33 -11.22 -3.80
N ARG A 107 -6.23 -10.52 -4.52
CA ARG A 107 -7.69 -10.71 -4.41
C ARG A 107 -8.14 -11.67 -5.51
N TYR A 108 -7.99 -12.97 -5.27
CA TYR A 108 -8.75 -13.99 -6.00
C TYR A 108 -9.87 -14.55 -5.14
#